data_AF-A0A5J4X9B8-F1
#
_entry.id   AF-A0A5J4X9B8-F1
#
_cell.length_a   1.000
_cell.length_b   1.000
_cell.length_c   1.000
_cell.angle_alpha   90.00
_cell.angle_beta   90.00
_cell.angle_gamma   90.00
#
_symmetry.space_group_name_H-M   'P 1'
#
loop_
_entity.id
_entity.type
_entity.pdbx_description
1 polymer ?
#
loop_
_entity_poly.entity_id
_entity_poly.type
_entity_poly.pdbx_seq_one_letter_code
_entity_poly.pdbx_strand_id
1 'polypeptide(L)'
;MSESFVSRQDYMRHCIEQDTQMMLHPIDNMMNFYFEFKVDILLNTSLAKNSCQVKYSFVYKDFDLYESYNDVISDSQDPKDDDATPLLKATFNYKNKPTLDRIDNNKAHTKANVLPCCLYCNKYASNRDKIEARLMIQLRRFALKYGLIMIISDQQVYKLCGRDHTGGISYVTHRENIAGETKINKFKYDKYSNSVHSFDLPHMMNHVYSLDFNSLYASVMSSEQHQSIPYMNHRLYMPGYLLERIDNDQQRMRNINFNEYRFSSDEQIIDKHVQLFITEVKAHIHEDYINDQIDLPVIWRNLTISTNGQDIGKYTYKQLIDNEMQHDIQERKLTMLSSTLGQFMSFSNYYLW
;
A
#
# COMPACT_ATOMS: atom_id res chain seq x y z
N MET A 1 32.02 20.85 27.25
CA MET A 1 32.51 22.24 27.22
C MET A 1 31.51 23.03 26.39
N SER A 2 30.97 24.15 26.88
CA SER A 2 30.02 24.97 26.12
C SER A 2 30.79 25.82 25.11
N GLU A 3 30.62 25.58 23.82
CA GLU A 3 31.13 26.48 22.79
C GLU A 3 30.27 27.74 22.72
N SER A 4 30.91 28.91 22.70
CA SER A 4 30.24 30.21 22.54
C SER A 4 30.24 30.62 21.07
N PHE A 5 29.08 30.83 20.48
CA PHE A 5 28.93 31.22 19.08
C PHE A 5 28.71 32.73 18.93
N VAL A 6 29.35 33.34 17.93
CA VAL A 6 29.31 34.80 17.68
C VAL A 6 27.95 35.25 17.14
N SER A 7 27.26 34.40 16.37
CA SER A 7 25.93 34.67 15.85
C SER A 7 25.06 33.41 15.81
N ARG A 8 23.72 33.59 15.71
CA ARG A 8 22.77 32.48 15.52
C ARG A 8 23.09 31.66 14.26
N GLN A 9 23.62 32.30 13.22
CA GLN A 9 23.98 31.62 11.98
C GLN A 9 25.20 30.71 12.16
N ASP A 10 26.18 31.14 12.96
CA ASP A 10 27.37 30.32 13.27
C ASP A 10 27.00 29.10 14.13
N TYR A 11 26.07 29.28 15.07
CA TYR A 11 25.49 28.15 15.82
C TYR A 11 24.79 27.15 14.89
N MET A 12 23.92 27.63 14.00
CA MET A 12 23.22 26.75 13.06
C MET A 12 24.20 26.03 12.13
N ARG A 13 25.26 26.70 11.65
CA ARG A 13 26.30 26.07 10.84
C ARG A 13 27.00 24.97 11.60
N HIS A 14 27.42 25.24 12.84
CA HIS A 14 28.06 24.25 13.70
C HIS A 14 27.16 23.02 13.92
N CYS A 15 25.88 23.22 14.24
CA CYS A 15 24.92 22.12 14.37
C CYS A 15 24.83 21.29 13.08
N ILE A 16 24.71 21.93 11.92
CA ILE A 16 24.64 21.23 10.62
C ILE A 16 25.92 20.43 10.35
N GLU A 17 27.09 21.00 10.63
CA GLU A 17 28.38 20.33 10.44
C GLU A 17 28.54 19.12 11.37
N GLN A 18 28.18 19.27 12.65
CA GLN A 18 28.17 18.17 13.63
C GLN A 18 27.19 17.07 13.23
N ASP A 19 25.94 17.42 12.91
CA ASP A 19 24.93 16.47 12.47
C ASP A 19 25.40 15.72 11.20
N THR A 20 25.99 16.44 10.24
CA THR A 20 26.53 15.82 9.02
C THR A 20 27.63 14.82 9.35
N GLN A 21 28.60 15.20 10.19
CA GLN A 21 29.69 14.29 10.62
C GLN A 21 29.15 13.05 11.34
N MET A 22 28.14 13.22 12.21
CA MET A 22 27.49 12.13 12.92
C MET A 22 26.73 11.18 11.97
N MET A 23 26.21 11.69 10.86
CA MET A 23 25.45 10.91 9.88
C MET A 23 26.34 10.10 8.91
N LEU A 24 27.59 10.52 8.67
CA LEU A 24 28.49 9.81 7.73
C LEU A 24 28.73 8.35 8.15
N HIS A 25 29.01 8.11 9.43
CA HIS A 25 29.31 6.76 9.92
C HIS A 25 28.12 5.78 9.80
N PRO A 26 26.89 6.13 10.20
CA PRO A 26 25.69 5.34 9.90
C PRO A 26 25.49 5.06 8.40
N ILE A 27 25.74 6.04 7.52
CA ILE A 27 25.61 5.85 6.07
C ILE A 27 26.62 4.82 5.56
N ASP A 28 27.90 4.90 5.96
CA ASP A 28 28.92 3.92 5.60
C ASP A 28 28.55 2.51 6.09
N ASN A 29 28.06 2.39 7.32
CA ASN A 29 27.59 1.11 7.87
C ASN A 29 26.42 0.54 7.04
N MET A 30 25.50 1.40 6.61
CA MET A 30 24.40 0.99 5.73
C MET A 30 24.89 0.59 4.34
N MET A 31 25.83 1.32 3.75
CA MET A 31 26.46 0.94 2.47
C MET A 31 27.04 -0.46 2.56
N ASN A 32 27.82 -0.73 3.61
CA ASN A 32 28.44 -2.04 3.83
C ASN A 32 27.39 -3.14 4.00
N PHE A 33 26.36 -2.91 4.83
CA PHE A 33 25.27 -3.87 5.03
C PHE A 33 24.55 -4.22 3.72
N TYR A 34 24.13 -3.23 2.92
CA TYR A 34 23.42 -3.47 1.67
C TYR A 34 24.31 -4.08 0.58
N PHE A 35 25.60 -3.79 0.61
CA PHE A 35 26.58 -4.34 -0.33
C PHE A 35 26.73 -5.86 -0.18
N GLU A 36 26.54 -6.42 1.03
CA GLU A 36 26.49 -7.88 1.25
C GLU A 36 25.42 -8.54 0.37
N PHE A 37 24.29 -7.85 0.18
CA PHE A 37 23.16 -8.29 -0.65
C PHE A 37 23.26 -7.86 -2.12
N LYS A 38 24.40 -7.31 -2.54
CA LYS A 38 24.61 -6.75 -3.89
C LYS A 38 23.63 -5.62 -4.24
N VAL A 39 23.15 -4.90 -3.23
CA VAL A 39 22.28 -3.73 -3.38
C VAL A 39 23.14 -2.48 -3.38
N ASP A 40 23.16 -1.76 -4.50
CA ASP A 40 23.80 -0.46 -4.61
C ASP A 40 22.86 0.63 -4.10
N ILE A 41 23.22 1.23 -2.95
CA ILE A 41 22.43 2.29 -2.33
C ILE A 41 22.62 3.65 -3.00
N LEU A 42 23.72 3.86 -3.75
CA LEU A 42 23.98 5.13 -4.43
C LEU A 42 23.04 5.30 -5.63
N LEU A 43 22.69 4.20 -6.29
CA LEU A 43 21.67 4.16 -7.34
C LEU A 43 20.23 4.08 -6.79
N ASN A 44 20.06 3.82 -5.48
CA ASN A 44 18.77 3.67 -4.83
C ASN A 44 18.70 4.48 -3.52
N THR A 45 18.27 5.75 -3.64
CA THR A 45 18.19 6.69 -2.51
C THR A 45 17.13 6.35 -1.46
N SER A 46 16.19 5.44 -1.76
CA SER A 46 15.12 5.05 -0.84
C SER A 46 15.51 3.83 -0.01
N LEU A 47 15.59 4.02 1.31
CA LEU A 47 15.83 2.92 2.26
C LEU A 47 14.74 1.85 2.21
N ALA A 48 13.48 2.25 2.03
CA ALA A 48 12.40 1.29 1.84
C ALA A 48 12.62 0.42 0.59
N LYS A 49 13.08 1.02 -0.51
CA LYS A 49 13.41 0.28 -1.74
C LYS A 49 14.58 -0.67 -1.52
N ASN A 50 15.63 -0.24 -0.82
CA ASN A 50 16.80 -1.08 -0.51
C ASN A 50 16.40 -2.27 0.36
N SER A 51 15.61 -2.05 1.42
CA SER A 51 15.05 -3.12 2.25
C SER A 51 14.23 -4.11 1.42
N CYS A 52 13.42 -3.65 0.46
CA CYS A 52 12.68 -4.53 -0.45
C CYS A 52 13.62 -5.36 -1.35
N GLN A 53 14.70 -4.77 -1.87
CA GLN A 53 15.68 -5.51 -2.67
C GLN A 53 16.40 -6.59 -1.87
N VAL A 54 16.77 -6.31 -0.62
CA VAL A 54 17.32 -7.32 0.30
C VAL A 54 16.30 -8.45 0.53
N LYS A 55 15.03 -8.14 0.76
CA LYS A 55 13.99 -9.18 0.87
C LYS A 55 13.94 -10.05 -0.40
N TYR A 56 14.01 -9.44 -1.59
CA TYR A 56 14.05 -10.20 -2.83
C TYR A 56 15.32 -11.06 -2.97
N SER A 57 16.49 -10.60 -2.54
CA SER A 57 17.70 -11.43 -2.61
C SER A 57 17.59 -12.68 -1.74
N PHE A 58 16.94 -12.59 -0.57
CA PHE A 58 16.62 -13.76 0.26
C PHE A 58 15.56 -14.67 -0.35
N VAL A 59 14.50 -14.10 -0.90
CA VAL A 59 13.38 -14.86 -1.45
C VAL A 59 13.78 -15.61 -2.71
N TYR A 60 14.59 -15.01 -3.59
CA TYR A 60 15.06 -15.62 -4.83
C TYR A 60 16.40 -16.37 -4.67
N LYS A 61 16.91 -16.56 -3.44
CA LYS A 61 18.18 -17.26 -3.21
C LYS A 61 18.17 -18.70 -3.74
N ASP A 62 17.01 -19.35 -3.68
CA ASP A 62 16.79 -20.74 -4.10
C ASP A 62 16.16 -20.81 -5.50
N PHE A 63 16.17 -19.70 -6.26
CA PHE A 63 15.65 -19.68 -7.61
C PHE A 63 16.59 -20.43 -8.57
N ASP A 64 16.05 -21.42 -9.27
CA ASP A 64 16.69 -22.20 -10.31
C ASP A 64 15.91 -22.07 -11.62
N LEU A 65 16.60 -21.61 -12.67
CA LEU A 65 16.06 -21.45 -14.01
C LEU A 65 15.48 -22.74 -14.60
N TYR A 66 15.99 -23.91 -14.20
CA TYR A 66 15.63 -25.21 -14.74
C TYR A 66 14.66 -26.00 -13.85
N GLU A 67 14.37 -25.50 -12.64
CA GLU A 67 13.39 -26.11 -11.75
C GLU A 67 11.96 -25.99 -12.32
N SER A 68 11.12 -26.94 -11.93
CA SER A 68 9.70 -26.95 -12.28
C SER A 68 8.87 -26.19 -11.24
N TYR A 69 8.62 -24.91 -11.49
CA TYR A 69 7.68 -24.10 -10.69
C TYR A 69 6.24 -24.26 -11.17
N ASN A 70 5.74 -25.50 -11.27
CA ASN A 70 4.38 -25.73 -11.78
C ASN A 70 3.35 -25.08 -10.84
N ASP A 71 2.35 -24.44 -11.46
CA ASP A 71 1.27 -23.76 -10.76
C ASP A 71 0.52 -24.77 -9.87
N VAL A 72 0.53 -24.58 -8.55
CA VAL A 72 -0.34 -25.31 -7.62
C VAL A 72 -1.76 -24.74 -7.76
N ILE A 73 -2.38 -24.96 -8.92
CA ILE A 73 -3.84 -25.00 -9.04
C ILE A 73 -4.15 -26.46 -9.33
N SER A 74 -4.25 -27.24 -8.26
CA SER A 74 -4.62 -28.64 -8.32
C SER A 74 -6.07 -28.77 -8.80
N ASP A 75 -6.26 -29.27 -10.00
CA ASP A 75 -7.24 -30.34 -10.21
C ASP A 75 -6.46 -31.56 -10.66
N SER A 76 -6.73 -32.67 -9.99
CA SER A 76 -6.00 -33.92 -10.05
C SER A 76 -6.04 -34.58 -11.43
N GLN A 77 -4.92 -35.26 -11.75
CA GLN A 77 -4.72 -36.35 -12.71
C GLN A 77 -3.96 -35.98 -14.01
N ASP A 78 -2.99 -36.87 -14.32
CA ASP A 78 -2.23 -37.07 -15.57
C ASP A 78 -0.89 -36.34 -15.82
N PRO A 79 0.03 -36.92 -16.64
CA PRO A 79 0.96 -38.00 -16.29
C PRO A 79 2.43 -37.53 -16.36
N LYS A 80 3.35 -38.43 -15.98
CA LYS A 80 4.79 -38.20 -15.84
C LYS A 80 5.47 -37.54 -17.06
N ASP A 81 6.35 -36.62 -16.67
CA ASP A 81 7.32 -35.79 -17.37
C ASP A 81 8.19 -36.47 -18.44
N ASP A 82 8.41 -35.74 -19.56
CA ASP A 82 9.50 -35.97 -20.51
C ASP A 82 10.46 -34.76 -20.49
N ASP A 83 11.76 -35.03 -20.32
CA ASP A 83 12.83 -34.09 -19.95
C ASP A 83 13.29 -33.10 -21.05
N ALA A 84 12.58 -33.01 -22.18
CA ALA A 84 13.19 -32.43 -23.38
C ALA A 84 12.93 -30.92 -23.61
N THR A 85 12.03 -30.22 -22.91
CA THR A 85 11.85 -28.76 -23.14
C THR A 85 11.17 -27.98 -21.98
N PRO A 86 11.88 -27.09 -21.27
CA PRO A 86 11.38 -26.38 -20.07
C PRO A 86 10.22 -25.38 -20.23
N LEU A 87 9.81 -25.00 -21.45
CA LEU A 87 8.66 -24.10 -21.67
C LEU A 87 7.30 -24.82 -21.49
N LEU A 88 7.28 -26.16 -21.53
CA LEU A 88 6.08 -26.99 -21.62
C LEU A 88 5.37 -27.29 -20.30
N LYS A 89 5.94 -26.97 -19.14
CA LYS A 89 5.44 -27.48 -17.85
C LYS A 89 4.22 -26.74 -17.25
N ALA A 90 3.42 -26.05 -18.06
CA ALA A 90 2.23 -25.33 -17.57
C ALA A 90 0.96 -26.16 -17.72
N THR A 91 0.14 -26.21 -16.68
CA THR A 91 -1.21 -26.81 -16.72
C THR A 91 -2.12 -25.98 -17.62
N PHE A 92 -2.81 -26.63 -18.56
CA PHE A 92 -3.77 -25.98 -19.43
C PHE A 92 -5.12 -25.79 -18.72
N ASN A 93 -5.72 -24.60 -18.87
CA ASN A 93 -7.07 -24.32 -18.36
C ASN A 93 -7.80 -23.32 -19.26
N TYR A 94 -9.05 -22.95 -18.94
CA TYR A 94 -9.85 -22.04 -19.78
C TYR A 94 -9.18 -20.67 -19.99
N LYS A 95 -8.43 -20.18 -18.98
CA LYS A 95 -7.68 -18.91 -19.05
C LYS A 95 -6.31 -19.09 -19.74
N ASN A 96 -5.68 -20.25 -19.60
CA ASN A 96 -4.37 -20.61 -20.15
C ASN A 96 -4.51 -21.70 -21.23
N LYS A 97 -5.00 -21.29 -22.40
CA LYS A 97 -5.28 -22.22 -23.51
C LYS A 97 -4.01 -22.81 -24.10
N PRO A 98 -4.03 -24.08 -24.54
CA PRO A 98 -2.91 -24.66 -25.27
C PRO A 98 -2.75 -23.98 -26.64
N THR A 99 -1.49 -23.82 -27.06
CA THR A 99 -1.08 -23.32 -28.37
C THR A 99 0.07 -24.18 -28.90
N LEU A 100 0.45 -23.95 -30.15
CA LEU A 100 1.66 -24.54 -30.73
C LEU A 100 2.69 -23.43 -30.89
N ASP A 101 3.81 -23.55 -30.18
CA ASP A 101 4.95 -22.65 -30.31
C ASP A 101 5.97 -23.23 -31.28
N ARG A 102 6.65 -22.36 -32.03
CA ARG A 102 7.63 -22.80 -33.02
C ARG A 102 9.00 -22.94 -32.37
N ILE A 103 9.68 -24.05 -32.63
CA ILE A 103 11.07 -24.23 -32.18
C ILE A 103 11.97 -23.19 -32.86
N ASP A 104 11.72 -22.93 -34.15
CA ASP A 104 12.38 -21.90 -34.95
C ASP A 104 11.33 -20.99 -35.59
N ASN A 105 11.34 -19.72 -35.18
CA ASN A 105 10.42 -18.69 -35.66
C ASN A 105 10.65 -18.28 -37.12
N ASN A 106 11.78 -18.65 -37.74
CA ASN A 106 12.03 -18.43 -39.16
C ASN A 106 11.44 -19.53 -40.04
N LYS A 107 10.99 -20.65 -39.45
CA LYS A 107 10.41 -21.78 -40.17
C LYS A 107 8.88 -21.78 -40.05
N ALA A 108 8.24 -22.42 -41.02
CA ALA A 108 6.80 -22.63 -41.02
C ALA A 108 6.37 -23.59 -39.90
N HIS A 109 5.07 -23.61 -39.61
CA HIS A 109 4.48 -24.60 -38.70
C HIS A 109 4.52 -25.97 -39.37
N THR A 110 5.40 -26.85 -38.90
CA THR A 110 5.49 -28.24 -39.32
C THR A 110 5.56 -29.14 -38.09
N LYS A 111 5.18 -30.41 -38.22
CA LYS A 111 5.18 -31.37 -37.09
C LYS A 111 6.54 -31.46 -36.37
N ALA A 112 7.65 -31.22 -37.09
CA ALA A 112 9.00 -31.23 -36.53
C ALA A 112 9.46 -29.88 -35.94
N ASN A 113 8.73 -28.79 -36.19
CA ASN A 113 9.09 -27.43 -35.77
C ASN A 113 8.08 -26.81 -34.79
N VAL A 114 7.12 -27.59 -34.26
CA VAL A 114 6.16 -27.09 -33.26
C VAL A 114 6.19 -27.91 -31.98
N LEU A 115 5.98 -27.23 -30.85
CA LEU A 115 5.80 -27.84 -29.54
C LEU A 115 4.53 -27.28 -28.89
N PRO A 116 3.78 -28.08 -28.13
CA PRO A 116 2.71 -27.57 -27.28
C PRO A 116 3.24 -26.49 -26.32
N CYS A 117 2.51 -25.40 -26.16
CA CYS A 117 2.93 -24.29 -25.32
C CYS A 117 1.72 -23.53 -24.79
N CYS A 118 1.84 -22.97 -23.60
CA CYS A 118 0.79 -22.14 -23.03
C CYS A 118 0.65 -20.81 -23.79
N LEU A 119 -0.56 -20.29 -24.00
CA LEU A 119 -0.79 -19.05 -24.76
C LEU A 119 0.06 -17.88 -24.24
N TYR A 120 0.16 -17.73 -22.92
CA TYR A 120 0.99 -16.70 -22.30
C TYR A 120 2.47 -16.88 -22.65
N CYS A 121 2.98 -18.10 -22.51
CA CYS A 121 4.37 -18.49 -22.72
C CYS A 121 4.79 -18.20 -24.17
N ASN A 122 3.97 -18.65 -25.12
CA ASN A 122 4.16 -18.43 -26.56
C ASN A 122 4.16 -16.93 -26.91
N LYS A 123 3.18 -16.18 -26.41
CA LYS A 123 3.09 -14.73 -26.63
C LYS A 123 4.26 -13.96 -26.00
N TYR A 124 4.71 -14.37 -24.81
CA TYR A 124 5.80 -13.70 -24.11
C TYR A 124 7.16 -14.02 -24.74
N ALA A 125 7.40 -15.28 -25.10
CA ALA A 125 8.61 -15.70 -25.79
C ALA A 125 8.70 -15.00 -27.14
N SER A 126 7.65 -15.06 -27.97
CA SER A 126 7.60 -14.42 -29.28
C SER A 126 8.92 -14.68 -30.04
N ASN A 127 9.61 -13.64 -30.50
CA ASN A 127 10.92 -13.71 -31.15
C ASN A 127 12.10 -13.37 -30.22
N ARG A 128 11.89 -13.31 -28.90
CA ARG A 128 12.94 -13.00 -27.92
C ARG A 128 13.95 -14.14 -27.80
N ASP A 129 15.10 -13.84 -27.20
CA ASP A 129 16.06 -14.87 -26.84
C ASP A 129 15.43 -15.93 -25.92
N LYS A 130 15.76 -17.21 -26.15
CA LYS A 130 15.12 -18.33 -25.45
C LYS A 130 15.50 -18.40 -23.97
N ILE A 131 16.71 -17.97 -23.62
CA ILE A 131 17.18 -17.96 -22.23
C ILE A 131 16.52 -16.80 -21.49
N GLU A 132 16.48 -15.61 -22.10
CA GLU A 132 15.80 -14.44 -21.53
C GLU A 132 14.30 -14.71 -21.31
N ALA A 133 13.62 -15.24 -22.34
CA ALA A 133 12.20 -15.59 -22.23
C ALA A 133 11.95 -16.63 -21.13
N ARG A 134 12.82 -17.65 -21.02
CA ARG A 134 12.73 -18.65 -19.97
C ARG A 134 12.91 -18.03 -18.58
N LEU A 135 13.92 -17.19 -18.39
CA LEU A 135 14.18 -16.51 -17.12
C LEU A 135 12.94 -15.78 -16.63
N MET A 136 12.34 -14.95 -17.49
CA MET A 136 11.17 -14.17 -17.10
C MET A 136 9.93 -15.04 -16.83
N ILE A 137 9.72 -16.12 -17.59
CA ILE A 137 8.63 -17.08 -17.35
C ILE A 137 8.83 -17.80 -16.02
N GLN A 138 10.05 -18.25 -15.71
CA GLN A 138 10.34 -18.96 -14.48
C GLN A 138 10.28 -18.06 -13.26
N LEU A 139 10.78 -16.81 -13.35
CA LEU A 139 10.62 -15.81 -12.29
C LEU A 139 9.14 -15.55 -12.00
N ARG A 140 8.31 -15.46 -13.05
CA ARG A 140 6.86 -15.32 -12.88
C ARG A 140 6.25 -16.53 -12.17
N ARG A 141 6.60 -17.75 -12.58
CA ARG A 141 6.08 -18.98 -11.96
C ARG A 141 6.52 -19.12 -10.51
N PHE A 142 7.78 -18.82 -10.22
CA PHE A 142 8.31 -18.75 -8.86
C PHE A 142 7.50 -17.76 -8.01
N ALA A 143 7.28 -16.55 -8.53
CA ALA A 143 6.47 -15.54 -7.85
C ALA A 143 5.04 -16.01 -7.58
N LEU A 144 4.39 -16.68 -8.53
CA LEU A 144 3.04 -17.20 -8.34
C LEU A 144 3.00 -18.34 -7.31
N LYS A 145 3.96 -19.28 -7.36
CA LYS A 145 4.06 -20.42 -6.44
C LYS A 145 4.21 -19.98 -4.98
N TYR A 146 4.99 -18.93 -4.74
CA TYR A 146 5.29 -18.43 -3.40
C TYR A 146 4.51 -17.16 -3.02
N GLY A 147 3.52 -16.74 -3.83
CA GLY A 147 2.69 -15.56 -3.55
C GLY A 147 3.46 -14.23 -3.51
N LEU A 148 4.56 -14.12 -4.28
CA LEU A 148 5.40 -12.93 -4.29
C LEU A 148 4.77 -11.77 -5.03
N ILE A 149 5.26 -10.58 -4.71
CA ILE A 149 4.79 -9.33 -5.30
C ILE A 149 5.09 -9.31 -6.80
N MET A 150 4.08 -8.98 -7.61
CA MET A 150 4.20 -8.85 -9.06
C MET A 150 3.80 -7.47 -9.55
N ILE A 151 4.34 -7.09 -10.72
CA ILE A 151 3.99 -5.82 -11.39
C ILE A 151 2.53 -5.86 -11.85
N ILE A 152 1.78 -4.80 -11.54
CA ILE A 152 0.44 -4.58 -12.08
C ILE A 152 0.57 -4.11 -13.53
N SER A 153 0.19 -4.97 -14.49
CA SER A 153 0.22 -4.64 -15.92
C SER A 153 -1.03 -3.90 -16.41
N ASP A 154 -2.15 -4.00 -15.68
CA ASP A 154 -3.40 -3.34 -16.04
C ASP A 154 -3.36 -1.87 -15.58
N GLN A 155 -3.39 -0.94 -16.55
CA GLN A 155 -3.33 0.50 -16.27
C GLN A 155 -4.54 1.00 -15.47
N GLN A 156 -5.72 0.42 -15.65
CA GLN A 156 -6.91 0.82 -14.91
C GLN A 156 -6.81 0.36 -13.45
N VAL A 157 -6.32 -0.86 -13.21
CA VAL A 157 -6.03 -1.34 -11.84
C VAL A 157 -4.93 -0.50 -11.20
N TYR A 158 -3.84 -0.21 -11.93
CA TYR A 158 -2.78 0.65 -11.43
C TYR A 158 -3.30 2.02 -11.00
N LYS A 159 -4.14 2.64 -11.85
CA LYS A 159 -4.80 3.91 -11.54
C LYS A 159 -5.73 3.79 -10.33
N LEU A 160 -6.47 2.69 -10.18
CA LEU A 160 -7.33 2.44 -9.03
C LEU A 160 -6.53 2.36 -7.73
N CYS A 161 -5.44 1.59 -7.72
CA CYS A 161 -4.56 1.47 -6.55
C CYS A 161 -3.90 2.81 -6.16
N GLY A 162 -3.60 3.66 -7.13
CA GLY A 162 -2.90 4.93 -6.91
C GLY A 162 -3.81 6.15 -6.69
N ARG A 163 -5.12 6.07 -6.96
CA ARG A 163 -6.00 7.25 -7.00
C ARG A 163 -6.13 7.96 -5.66
N ASP A 164 -6.38 7.18 -4.61
CA ASP A 164 -6.61 7.68 -3.25
C ASP A 164 -5.41 7.40 -2.32
N HIS A 165 -4.27 7.02 -2.89
CA HIS A 165 -3.04 6.85 -2.13
C HIS A 165 -2.57 8.21 -1.60
N THR A 166 -2.44 8.30 -0.28
CA THR A 166 -1.97 9.50 0.41
C THR A 166 -0.72 9.14 1.19
N GLY A 167 0.26 10.05 1.22
CA GLY A 167 1.47 9.87 2.00
C GLY A 167 1.23 9.92 3.51
N GLY A 168 2.32 10.03 4.28
CA GLY A 168 2.23 10.21 5.73
C GLY A 168 1.34 11.39 6.12
N ILE A 169 0.55 11.21 7.16
CA ILE A 169 -0.31 12.27 7.70
C ILE A 169 0.58 13.27 8.45
N SER A 170 0.51 14.53 8.05
CA SER A 170 1.02 15.65 8.83
C SER A 170 -0.15 16.56 9.16
N TYR A 171 -0.52 16.62 10.44
CA TYR A 171 -1.66 17.37 10.93
C TYR A 171 -1.21 18.30 12.04
N VAL A 172 -1.56 19.58 11.90
CA VAL A 172 -1.32 20.61 12.91
C VAL A 172 -2.67 21.12 13.36
N THR A 173 -3.02 20.87 14.62
CA THR A 173 -4.17 21.53 15.25
C THR A 173 -3.82 23.00 15.44
N HIS A 174 -4.64 23.93 14.93
CA HIS A 174 -4.53 25.36 15.25
C HIS A 174 -5.04 25.65 16.66
N ARG A 175 -4.35 25.08 17.65
CA ARG A 175 -4.71 25.18 19.06
C ARG A 175 -3.45 25.36 19.90
N GLU A 176 -3.47 26.39 20.72
CA GLU A 176 -2.47 26.59 21.76
C GLU A 176 -2.84 25.74 22.98
N ASN A 177 -1.90 24.91 23.43
CA ASN A 177 -2.06 24.08 24.63
C ASN A 177 -0.97 24.45 25.63
N ILE A 178 -1.37 25.06 26.74
CA ILE A 178 -0.50 25.50 27.83
C ILE A 178 -0.79 24.62 29.05
N ALA A 179 0.27 24.01 29.58
CA ALA A 179 0.18 23.19 30.79
C ALA A 179 -0.25 24.04 31.99
N GLY A 180 -1.26 23.59 32.73
CA GLY A 180 -1.83 24.28 33.88
C GLY A 180 -2.87 25.35 33.54
N GLU A 181 -3.12 25.61 32.26
CA GLU A 181 -4.06 26.67 31.83
C GLU A 181 -5.14 26.13 30.89
N THR A 182 -4.75 25.34 29.88
CA THR A 182 -5.69 24.85 28.86
C THR A 182 -6.47 23.64 29.36
N LYS A 183 -7.81 23.66 29.18
CA LYS A 183 -8.68 22.50 29.43
C LYS A 183 -8.66 21.53 28.25
N ILE A 184 -8.87 20.24 28.51
CA ILE A 184 -9.07 19.26 27.43
C ILE A 184 -10.41 19.57 26.75
N ASN A 185 -10.41 19.69 25.41
CA ASN A 185 -11.60 20.00 24.61
C ASN A 185 -12.03 18.75 23.86
N LYS A 186 -13.34 18.62 23.61
CA LYS A 186 -13.93 17.60 22.75
C LYS A 186 -14.97 18.20 21.82
N PHE A 187 -15.21 17.51 20.71
CA PHE A 187 -16.32 17.79 19.83
C PHE A 187 -17.52 16.89 20.13
N LYS A 188 -18.72 17.41 19.85
CA LYS A 188 -19.97 16.64 19.84
C LYS A 188 -20.81 17.07 18.65
N TYR A 189 -21.13 16.11 17.80
CA TYR A 189 -22.09 16.24 16.73
C TYR A 189 -23.52 16.13 17.26
N ASP A 190 -24.35 17.12 16.91
CA ASP A 190 -25.79 17.11 17.11
C ASP A 190 -26.51 16.86 15.78
N LYS A 191 -27.20 15.72 15.70
CA LYS A 191 -27.92 15.28 14.51
C LYS A 191 -29.14 16.14 14.17
N TYR A 192 -29.76 16.80 15.15
CA TYR A 192 -30.98 17.58 14.91
C TYR A 192 -30.66 18.94 14.30
N SER A 193 -29.60 19.59 14.78
CA SER A 193 -29.09 20.84 14.22
C SER A 193 -28.12 20.64 13.06
N ASN A 194 -27.65 19.41 12.84
CA ASN A 194 -26.58 19.07 11.90
C ASN A 194 -25.34 19.94 12.11
N SER A 195 -24.90 20.05 13.37
CA SER A 195 -23.80 20.92 13.76
C SER A 195 -22.85 20.24 14.74
N VAL A 196 -21.61 20.73 14.78
CA VAL A 196 -20.57 20.23 15.69
C VAL A 196 -20.30 21.29 16.73
N HIS A 197 -20.44 20.92 17.99
CA HIS A 197 -20.17 21.77 19.14
C HIS A 197 -18.84 21.40 19.76
N SER A 198 -18.02 22.42 20.05
CA SER A 198 -16.80 22.30 20.83
C SER A 198 -17.10 22.61 22.29
N PHE A 199 -16.62 21.80 23.23
CA PHE A 199 -16.80 22.02 24.65
C PHE A 199 -15.59 21.55 25.47
N ASP A 200 -15.35 22.22 26.59
CA ASP A 200 -14.27 21.87 27.50
C ASP A 200 -14.72 20.85 28.55
N LEU A 201 -13.88 19.84 28.74
CA LEU A 201 -13.97 18.91 29.86
C LEU A 201 -13.44 19.57 31.15
N PRO A 202 -13.84 19.08 32.33
CA PRO A 202 -13.33 19.60 33.61
C PRO A 202 -11.87 19.21 33.91
N HIS A 203 -11.13 18.73 32.91
CA HIS A 203 -9.75 18.27 33.04
C HIS A 203 -8.79 19.31 32.46
N MET A 204 -7.79 19.68 33.25
CA MET A 204 -6.73 20.60 32.86
C MET A 204 -5.55 19.81 32.30
N MET A 205 -5.03 20.25 31.15
CA MET A 205 -3.79 19.70 30.61
C MET A 205 -2.63 20.09 31.51
N ASN A 206 -1.84 19.11 31.94
CA ASN A 206 -0.71 19.33 32.86
C ASN A 206 0.65 18.90 32.27
N HIS A 207 0.65 18.01 31.28
CA HIS A 207 1.85 17.52 30.62
C HIS A 207 1.62 17.42 29.11
N VAL A 208 2.68 17.64 28.34
CA VAL A 208 2.70 17.42 26.88
C VAL A 208 3.78 16.40 26.59
N TYR A 209 3.42 15.31 25.92
CA TYR A 209 4.34 14.27 25.50
C TYR A 209 4.36 14.20 23.98
N SER A 210 5.54 13.99 23.41
CA SER A 210 5.71 13.62 22.01
C SER A 210 6.02 12.14 21.95
N LEU A 211 5.22 11.39 21.19
CA LEU A 211 5.42 9.97 20.94
C LEU A 211 5.79 9.81 19.47
N ASP A 212 6.76 8.95 19.22
CA ASP A 212 7.13 8.54 17.87
C ASP A 212 7.15 7.02 17.78
N PHE A 213 6.84 6.51 16.58
CA PHE A 213 6.79 5.09 16.31
C PHE A 213 8.15 4.59 15.86
N ASN A 214 8.65 3.56 16.54
CA ASN A 214 9.80 2.81 16.05
C ASN A 214 9.42 2.08 14.76
N SER A 215 9.92 2.59 13.63
CA SER A 215 9.76 1.96 12.31
C SER A 215 8.29 1.70 11.89
N LEU A 216 7.44 2.74 11.97
CA LEU A 216 5.99 2.68 11.67
C LEU A 216 5.60 1.80 10.47
N TYR A 217 6.22 2.00 9.30
CA TYR A 217 5.86 1.21 8.12
C TYR A 217 6.30 -0.25 8.23
N ALA A 218 7.45 -0.51 8.83
CA ALA A 218 7.95 -1.88 8.99
C ALA A 218 7.11 -2.66 10.01
N SER A 219 6.67 -2.02 11.09
CA SER A 219 5.78 -2.65 12.07
C SER A 219 4.43 -2.99 11.45
N VAL A 220 3.85 -2.11 10.64
CA VAL A 220 2.59 -2.38 9.93
C VAL A 220 2.75 -3.46 8.84
N MET A 221 3.87 -3.46 8.11
CA MET A 221 4.15 -4.42 7.03
C MET A 221 4.77 -5.75 7.52
N SER A 222 4.92 -5.93 8.83
CA SER A 222 5.50 -7.14 9.40
C SER A 222 4.55 -8.34 9.34
N SER A 223 3.26 -8.09 9.14
CA SER A 223 2.18 -9.07 9.30
C SER A 223 2.12 -9.69 10.72
N GLU A 224 2.73 -9.04 11.72
CA GLU A 224 2.60 -9.42 13.11
C GLU A 224 1.14 -9.30 13.57
N GLN A 225 0.76 -10.18 14.51
CA GLN A 225 -0.61 -10.16 15.02
C GLN A 225 -0.86 -8.93 15.89
N HIS A 226 -1.96 -8.23 15.59
CA HIS A 226 -2.42 -7.04 16.28
C HIS A 226 -3.92 -7.09 16.53
N GLN A 227 -4.32 -6.88 17.78
CA GLN A 227 -5.72 -7.00 18.22
C GLN A 227 -6.67 -6.06 17.47
N SER A 228 -6.19 -4.90 17.04
CA SER A 228 -6.98 -3.91 16.27
C SER A 228 -7.29 -4.31 14.82
N ILE A 229 -6.86 -5.49 14.34
CA ILE A 229 -7.13 -5.97 12.96
C ILE A 229 -7.96 -7.27 12.99
N PRO A 230 -9.18 -7.27 13.58
CA PRO A 230 -9.91 -8.51 13.88
C PRO A 230 -10.38 -9.29 12.64
N TYR A 231 -10.47 -8.65 11.48
CA TYR A 231 -11.13 -9.18 10.28
C TYR A 231 -10.21 -9.95 9.32
N MET A 232 -8.97 -10.26 9.74
CA MET A 232 -8.07 -11.20 9.05
C MET A 232 -7.12 -11.87 10.04
N ASN A 233 -7.69 -12.51 11.07
CA ASN A 233 -6.95 -13.20 12.13
C ASN A 233 -5.82 -12.32 12.74
N HIS A 234 -6.15 -11.06 13.02
CA HIS A 234 -5.25 -10.09 13.63
C HIS A 234 -4.04 -9.70 12.77
N ARG A 235 -3.99 -10.00 11.47
CA ARG A 235 -2.81 -9.68 10.62
C ARG A 235 -3.13 -8.73 9.48
N LEU A 236 -2.13 -7.90 9.16
CA LEU A 236 -2.12 -7.10 7.93
C LEU A 236 -1.24 -7.79 6.87
N TYR A 237 -1.90 -8.45 5.93
CA TYR A 237 -1.30 -9.03 4.73
C TYR A 237 -1.02 -8.00 3.64
N MET A 238 0.13 -8.14 3.01
CA MET A 238 0.51 -7.37 1.83
C MET A 238 -0.01 -8.08 0.56
N PRO A 239 -0.62 -7.35 -0.40
CA PRO A 239 -1.07 -7.95 -1.64
C PRO A 239 0.14 -8.36 -2.50
N GLY A 240 0.16 -9.63 -2.94
CA GLY A 240 1.18 -10.16 -3.85
C GLY A 240 0.90 -9.80 -5.31
N TYR A 241 -0.20 -10.30 -5.87
CA TYR A 241 -0.52 -10.12 -7.29
C TYR A 241 -2.02 -9.92 -7.53
N LEU A 242 -2.35 -9.37 -8.69
CA LEU A 242 -3.73 -9.16 -9.11
C LEU A 242 -4.37 -10.50 -9.53
N LEU A 243 -5.44 -10.90 -8.84
CA LEU A 243 -6.24 -12.07 -9.23
C LEU A 243 -7.12 -11.77 -10.44
N GLU A 244 -7.88 -10.69 -10.35
CA GLU A 244 -8.77 -10.21 -11.40
C GLU A 244 -9.25 -8.80 -11.09
N ARG A 245 -9.87 -8.19 -12.09
CA ARG A 245 -10.70 -7.00 -11.94
C ARG A 245 -12.14 -7.39 -12.22
N ILE A 246 -13.06 -6.93 -11.37
CA ILE A 246 -14.49 -7.18 -11.51
C ILE A 246 -15.14 -5.85 -11.85
N ASP A 247 -15.81 -5.78 -12.99
CA ASP A 247 -16.63 -4.64 -13.39
C ASP A 247 -18.07 -5.12 -13.56
N ASN A 248 -19.05 -4.34 -13.09
CA ASN A 248 -20.48 -4.57 -13.29
C ASN A 248 -21.10 -5.86 -12.72
N ASP A 249 -20.42 -6.55 -11.78
CA ASP A 249 -20.97 -7.69 -11.04
C ASP A 249 -21.09 -7.37 -9.54
N GLN A 250 -22.18 -6.69 -9.19
CA GLN A 250 -22.40 -6.22 -7.81
C GLN A 250 -22.57 -7.37 -6.81
N GLN A 251 -23.15 -8.50 -7.24
CA GLN A 251 -23.38 -9.64 -6.35
C GLN A 251 -22.04 -10.26 -5.95
N ARG A 252 -21.16 -10.48 -6.94
CA ARG A 252 -19.82 -11.01 -6.67
C ARG A 252 -18.97 -10.05 -5.84
N MET A 253 -19.03 -8.74 -6.13
CA MET A 253 -18.37 -7.72 -5.30
C MET A 253 -18.85 -7.77 -3.86
N ARG A 254 -20.16 -7.89 -3.62
CA ARG A 254 -20.72 -8.01 -2.26
C ARG A 254 -20.25 -9.29 -1.57
N ASN A 255 -20.24 -10.42 -2.26
CA ASN A 255 -19.78 -11.69 -1.68
C ASN A 255 -18.31 -11.63 -1.24
N ILE A 256 -17.45 -10.93 -2.01
CA ILE A 256 -16.06 -10.71 -1.62
C ILE A 256 -15.99 -9.73 -0.45
N ASN A 257 -16.66 -8.58 -0.54
CA ASN A 257 -16.60 -7.56 0.51
C ASN A 257 -17.10 -8.10 1.86
N PHE A 258 -18.25 -8.78 1.87
CA PHE A 258 -18.92 -9.32 3.05
C PHE A 258 -18.67 -10.81 3.28
N ASN A 259 -17.51 -11.31 2.85
CA ASN A 259 -17.13 -12.70 3.04
C ASN A 259 -17.24 -13.10 4.53
N GLU A 260 -18.00 -14.16 4.81
CA GLU A 260 -18.32 -14.62 6.16
C GLU A 260 -17.09 -15.06 6.97
N TYR A 261 -16.01 -15.43 6.28
CA TYR A 261 -14.79 -15.92 6.92
C TYR A 261 -13.85 -14.81 7.42
N ARG A 262 -14.12 -13.53 7.16
CA ARG A 262 -13.21 -12.41 7.54
C ARG A 262 -12.87 -12.45 9.04
N PHE A 263 -13.82 -12.75 9.90
CA PHE A 263 -13.58 -12.76 11.35
C PHE A 263 -13.18 -14.15 11.90
N SER A 264 -12.75 -15.07 11.03
CA SER A 264 -12.24 -16.37 11.45
C SER A 264 -10.94 -16.21 12.24
N SER A 265 -10.83 -16.94 13.35
CA SER A 265 -9.58 -17.14 14.08
C SER A 265 -8.71 -18.25 13.49
N ASP A 266 -9.24 -19.04 12.55
CA ASP A 266 -8.51 -20.08 11.84
C ASP A 266 -7.78 -19.49 10.62
N GLU A 267 -6.45 -19.52 10.67
CA GLU A 267 -5.55 -19.04 9.61
C GLU A 267 -5.74 -19.79 8.29
N GLN A 268 -5.98 -21.10 8.31
CA GLN A 268 -6.18 -21.89 7.10
C GLN A 268 -7.48 -21.50 6.38
N ILE A 269 -8.52 -21.15 7.15
CA ILE A 269 -9.76 -20.64 6.59
C ILE A 269 -9.54 -19.27 5.94
N ILE A 270 -8.83 -18.37 6.62
CA ILE A 270 -8.49 -17.05 6.06
C ILE A 270 -7.72 -17.21 4.74
N ASP A 271 -6.63 -17.97 4.76
CA ASP A 271 -5.74 -18.15 3.60
C ASP A 271 -6.46 -18.75 2.38
N LYS A 272 -7.42 -19.66 2.63
CA LYS A 272 -8.15 -20.35 1.58
C LYS A 272 -9.33 -19.56 1.05
N HIS A 273 -10.03 -18.82 1.90
CA HIS A 273 -11.34 -18.26 1.57
C HIS A 273 -11.40 -16.74 1.50
N VAL A 274 -10.49 -16.01 2.13
CA VAL A 274 -10.56 -14.55 2.22
C VAL A 274 -9.59 -13.90 1.23
N GLN A 275 -10.13 -13.08 0.33
CA GLN A 275 -9.33 -12.28 -0.60
C GLN A 275 -9.15 -10.84 -0.09
N LEU A 276 -7.95 -10.32 -0.30
CA LEU A 276 -7.66 -8.89 -0.26
C LEU A 276 -8.31 -8.20 -1.47
N PHE A 277 -8.85 -7.00 -1.26
CA PHE A 277 -9.51 -6.27 -2.33
C PHE A 277 -9.34 -4.76 -2.17
N ILE A 278 -9.47 -4.07 -3.30
CA ILE A 278 -9.72 -2.64 -3.38
C ILE A 278 -11.06 -2.48 -4.09
N THR A 279 -11.98 -1.70 -3.52
CA THR A 279 -13.32 -1.49 -4.07
C THR A 279 -13.66 -0.01 -4.12
N GLU A 280 -14.47 0.40 -5.09
CA GLU A 280 -15.01 1.75 -5.16
C GLU A 280 -16.42 1.75 -4.58
N VAL A 281 -16.62 2.45 -3.48
CA VAL A 281 -17.91 2.52 -2.78
C VAL A 281 -18.25 3.94 -2.39
N LYS A 282 -19.56 4.20 -2.22
CA LYS A 282 -20.06 5.36 -1.49
C LYS A 282 -20.17 4.95 -0.03
N ALA A 283 -19.38 5.56 0.84
CA ALA A 283 -19.30 5.19 2.24
C ALA A 283 -19.71 6.38 3.13
N HIS A 284 -20.27 6.08 4.29
CA HIS A 284 -20.51 7.05 5.35
C HIS A 284 -20.38 6.35 6.70
N ILE A 285 -19.95 7.09 7.70
CA ILE A 285 -20.04 6.66 9.10
C ILE A 285 -21.52 6.71 9.46
N HIS A 286 -22.03 5.61 9.99
CA HIS A 286 -23.42 5.54 10.45
C HIS A 286 -23.64 6.57 11.57
N GLU A 287 -24.79 7.26 11.55
CA GLU A 287 -25.04 8.45 12.37
C GLU A 287 -24.81 8.23 13.86
N ASP A 288 -25.18 7.05 14.36
CA ASP A 288 -25.01 6.66 15.77
C ASP A 288 -23.54 6.61 16.22
N TYR A 289 -22.58 6.45 15.29
CA TYR A 289 -21.15 6.33 15.57
C TYR A 289 -20.35 7.58 15.18
N ILE A 290 -20.99 8.63 14.64
CA ILE A 290 -20.27 9.86 14.25
C ILE A 290 -19.56 10.47 15.46
N ASN A 291 -20.21 10.49 16.62
CA ASN A 291 -19.64 11.04 17.85
C ASN A 291 -18.45 10.23 18.39
N ASP A 292 -18.35 8.94 18.05
CA ASP A 292 -17.20 8.12 18.46
C ASP A 292 -15.94 8.45 17.65
N GLN A 293 -16.12 9.00 16.46
CA GLN A 293 -15.05 9.32 15.50
C GLN A 293 -14.96 10.82 15.19
N ILE A 294 -15.67 11.68 15.92
CA ILE A 294 -15.85 13.10 15.56
C ILE A 294 -14.54 13.89 15.65
N ASP A 295 -13.68 13.53 16.61
CA ASP A 295 -12.38 14.17 16.81
C ASP A 295 -11.38 13.77 15.71
N LEU A 296 -11.56 12.60 15.08
CA LEU A 296 -10.69 12.09 14.03
C LEU A 296 -11.48 11.21 13.02
N PRO A 297 -12.26 11.82 12.11
CA PRO A 297 -13.07 11.06 11.15
C PRO A 297 -12.22 10.14 10.28
N VAL A 298 -12.70 8.93 10.06
CA VAL A 298 -11.88 7.86 9.47
C VAL A 298 -11.71 7.95 7.97
N ILE A 299 -12.44 8.80 7.22
CA ILE A 299 -12.32 8.89 5.74
C ILE A 299 -11.34 10.01 5.33
N TRP A 300 -10.12 9.67 4.94
CA TRP A 300 -9.05 10.61 4.58
C TRP A 300 -8.94 10.76 3.08
N ARG A 301 -9.24 11.93 2.51
CA ARG A 301 -9.15 12.16 1.07
C ARG A 301 -8.59 13.51 0.73
N ASN A 302 -7.81 13.54 -0.35
CA ASN A 302 -7.35 14.79 -0.95
C ASN A 302 -8.48 15.43 -1.74
N LEU A 303 -9.16 16.41 -1.14
CA LEU A 303 -10.23 17.17 -1.79
C LEU A 303 -9.69 18.51 -2.26
N THR A 304 -10.25 18.99 -3.37
CA THR A 304 -10.10 20.38 -3.77
C THR A 304 -11.15 21.19 -3.05
N ILE A 305 -10.72 22.14 -2.22
CA ILE A 305 -11.58 23.04 -1.46
C ILE A 305 -11.31 24.48 -1.87
N SER A 306 -12.36 25.30 -1.90
CA SER A 306 -12.22 26.75 -2.01
C SER A 306 -11.99 27.34 -0.62
N THR A 307 -11.05 28.26 -0.46
CA THR A 307 -10.85 28.99 0.80
C THR A 307 -11.77 30.21 0.89
N ASN A 308 -13.01 30.12 0.40
CA ASN A 308 -14.02 31.17 0.48
C ASN A 308 -14.92 30.97 1.71
N GLY A 309 -15.58 32.04 2.17
CA GLY A 309 -16.39 31.99 3.40
C GLY A 309 -17.58 31.03 3.38
N GLN A 310 -18.05 30.60 2.20
CA GLN A 310 -19.13 29.62 2.06
C GLN A 310 -18.63 28.21 2.36
N ASP A 311 -17.44 27.85 1.86
CA ASP A 311 -16.92 26.49 1.89
C ASP A 311 -16.16 26.17 3.19
N ILE A 312 -15.35 27.11 3.72
CA ILE A 312 -14.60 26.91 4.99
C ILE A 312 -15.29 27.49 6.23
N GLY A 313 -16.45 28.14 6.02
CA GLY A 313 -17.22 28.80 7.05
C GLY A 313 -16.68 30.17 7.47
N LYS A 314 -17.59 30.99 8.04
CA LYS A 314 -17.33 32.39 8.38
C LYS A 314 -16.17 32.58 9.37
N TYR A 315 -16.04 31.69 10.36
CA TYR A 315 -15.01 31.79 11.38
C TYR A 315 -13.61 31.63 10.78
N THR A 316 -13.37 30.53 10.06
CA THR A 316 -12.09 30.23 9.41
C THR A 316 -11.72 31.30 8.39
N TYR A 317 -12.69 31.72 7.56
CA TYR A 317 -12.45 32.77 6.56
C TYR A 317 -12.08 34.11 7.19
N LYS A 318 -12.73 34.50 8.29
CA LYS A 318 -12.34 35.69 9.05
C LYS A 318 -10.90 35.59 9.57
N GLN A 319 -10.48 34.44 10.07
CA GLN A 319 -9.10 34.24 10.53
C GLN A 319 -8.08 34.38 9.40
N LEU A 320 -8.40 33.89 8.20
CA LEU A 320 -7.52 34.08 7.04
C LEU A 320 -7.33 35.56 6.72
N ILE A 321 -8.42 36.34 6.70
CA ILE A 321 -8.36 37.78 6.43
C ILE A 321 -7.61 38.53 7.54
N ASP A 322 -7.97 38.29 8.80
CA ASP A 322 -7.40 39.00 9.95
C ASP A 322 -5.87 38.77 10.09
N ASN A 323 -5.35 37.67 9.54
CA ASN A 323 -3.92 37.31 9.56
C ASN A 323 -3.23 37.45 8.19
N GLU A 324 -3.84 38.15 7.23
CA GLU A 324 -3.29 38.38 5.88
C GLU A 324 -2.90 37.10 5.12
N MET A 325 -3.61 36.00 5.38
CA MET A 325 -3.40 34.72 4.71
C MET A 325 -4.11 34.67 3.34
N GLN A 326 -3.65 33.77 2.47
CA GLN A 326 -4.31 33.52 1.18
C GLN A 326 -5.76 33.03 1.39
N HIS A 327 -6.68 33.60 0.63
CA HIS A 327 -8.12 33.33 0.69
C HIS A 327 -8.72 33.41 -0.72
N ASP A 328 -9.95 32.89 -0.89
CA ASP A 328 -10.66 32.83 -2.19
C ASP A 328 -9.90 32.12 -3.33
N ILE A 329 -9.06 31.14 -2.98
CA ILE A 329 -8.33 30.29 -3.92
C ILE A 329 -8.77 28.83 -3.80
N GLN A 330 -8.46 28.04 -4.82
CA GLN A 330 -8.67 26.59 -4.80
C GLN A 330 -7.40 25.91 -4.32
N GLU A 331 -7.51 25.10 -3.28
CA GLU A 331 -6.40 24.33 -2.74
C GLU A 331 -6.77 22.86 -2.63
N ARG A 332 -5.80 21.99 -2.94
CA ARG A 332 -5.93 20.55 -2.70
C ARG A 332 -5.44 20.25 -1.29
N LYS A 333 -6.32 19.79 -0.42
CA LYS A 333 -6.03 19.46 0.99
C LYS A 333 -6.41 18.02 1.29
N LEU A 334 -5.59 17.38 2.12
CA LEU A 334 -5.97 16.14 2.77
C LEU A 334 -6.99 16.46 3.86
N THR A 335 -8.20 15.93 3.71
CA THR A 335 -9.35 16.23 4.57
C THR A 335 -9.89 14.95 5.19
N MET A 336 -10.26 15.03 6.46
CA MET A 336 -10.98 13.99 7.18
C MET A 336 -12.49 14.18 6.97
N LEU A 337 -13.17 13.13 6.54
CA LEU A 337 -14.57 13.14 6.15
C LEU A 337 -15.35 12.11 6.97
N SER A 338 -16.61 12.40 7.23
CA SER A 338 -17.58 11.44 7.77
C SER A 338 -18.31 10.65 6.67
N SER A 339 -18.25 11.11 5.41
CA SER A 339 -18.81 10.41 4.26
C SER A 339 -18.05 10.73 2.97
N THR A 340 -18.29 9.94 1.93
CA THR A 340 -17.75 10.18 0.59
C THR A 340 -18.53 11.24 -0.19
N LEU A 341 -19.44 11.99 0.46
CA LEU A 341 -20.25 13.05 -0.16
C LEU A 341 -21.02 12.56 -1.41
N GLY A 342 -21.49 11.31 -1.38
CA GLY A 342 -22.20 10.68 -2.49
C GLY A 342 -21.33 10.31 -3.69
N GLN A 343 -20.01 10.48 -3.61
CA GLN A 343 -19.05 10.10 -4.65
C GLN A 343 -18.50 8.69 -4.39
N PHE A 344 -18.13 8.01 -5.47
CA PHE A 344 -17.40 6.75 -5.37
C PHE A 344 -15.92 7.05 -5.08
N MET A 345 -15.40 6.44 -4.02
CA MET A 345 -14.00 6.53 -3.63
C MET A 345 -13.45 5.13 -3.44
N SER A 346 -12.16 4.93 -3.70
CA SER A 346 -11.50 3.64 -3.58
C SER A 346 -11.10 3.35 -2.14
N PHE A 347 -11.34 2.15 -1.66
CA PHE A 347 -11.00 1.71 -0.30
C PHE A 347 -10.36 0.34 -0.36
N SER A 348 -9.31 0.12 0.44
CA SER A 348 -8.80 -1.22 0.69
C SER A 348 -9.72 -1.96 1.67
N ASN A 349 -9.63 -3.28 1.70
CA ASN A 349 -10.34 -4.10 2.67
C ASN A 349 -10.04 -3.67 4.12
N TYR A 350 -8.81 -3.24 4.41
CA TYR A 350 -8.39 -2.82 5.75
C TYR A 350 -8.98 -1.48 6.21
N TYR A 351 -9.53 -0.73 5.25
CA TYR A 351 -10.16 0.54 5.53
C TYR A 351 -11.64 0.36 5.87
N LEU A 352 -12.29 -0.60 5.21
CA LEU A 352 -13.72 -0.84 5.33
C LEU A 352 -14.10 -1.71 6.52
N TRP A 353 -13.17 -2.53 6.98
CA TRP A 353 -13.28 -3.43 8.13
C TRP A 353 -12.24 -3.02 9.17
#